data_AF-A0A1I4ITV5-F1
#
_entry.id   AF-A0A1I4ITV5-F1
#
_cell.length_a   1.000
_cell.length_b   1.000
_cell.length_c   1.000
_cell.angle_alpha   90.00
_cell.angle_beta   90.00
_cell.angle_gamma   90.00
#
_symmetry.space_group_name_H-M   'P 1'
#
loop_
_entity.id
_entity.type
_entity.pdbx_description
1 polymer ?
#
loop_
_entity_poly.entity_id
_entity_poly.type
_entity_poly.pdbx_seq_one_letter_code
_entity_poly.pdbx_strand_id
1 'polypeptide(L)' 'MKNWKKLLHPVRMEIIQALVSGKQLTPSQLSECLPNIPHATLYRHINYLHDLGMITVQG' A
#
# COMPACT_ATOMS: atom_id res chain seq x y z
N MET A 1 8.37 -21.47 6.07
CA MET A 1 7.55 -20.25 5.92
C MET A 1 7.98 -19.17 6.92
N LYS A 2 9.16 -18.56 6.74
CA LYS A 2 9.54 -17.33 7.46
C LYS A 2 9.00 -16.17 6.60
N ASN A 3 8.46 -15.09 7.20
CA ASN A 3 8.14 -13.77 6.61
C ASN A 3 6.66 -13.32 6.66
N TRP A 4 5.65 -14.15 6.95
CA TRP A 4 4.23 -13.72 6.91
C TRP A 4 3.88 -12.59 7.91
N LYS A 5 4.52 -12.57 9.09
CA LYS A 5 4.40 -11.44 10.03
C LYS A 5 4.84 -10.10 9.42
N LYS A 6 5.77 -10.12 8.45
CA LYS A 6 6.17 -8.95 7.67
C LYS A 6 5.29 -8.72 6.44
N LEU A 7 4.15 -9.39 6.27
CA LEU A 7 3.08 -8.98 5.36
C LEU A 7 1.99 -8.23 6.14
N LEU A 8 1.63 -8.74 7.32
CA LEU A 8 0.55 -8.24 8.18
C LEU A 8 0.92 -6.96 8.97
N HIS A 9 1.49 -5.95 8.32
CA HIS A 9 1.64 -4.63 8.95
C HIS A 9 0.37 -3.82 8.69
N PRO A 10 -0.20 -3.13 9.69
CA PRO A 10 -1.48 -2.43 9.57
C PRO A 10 -1.53 -1.50 8.36
N VAL A 11 -0.51 -0.67 8.18
CA VAL A 11 -0.40 0.25 7.03
C VAL A 11 -0.51 -0.46 5.67
N ARG A 12 0.05 -1.67 5.51
CA ARG A 12 -0.08 -2.43 4.25
C ARG A 12 -1.49 -2.92 4.03
N MET A 13 -2.17 -3.36 5.10
CA MET A 13 -3.56 -3.75 5.02
C MET A 13 -4.45 -2.55 4.68
N GLU A 14 -4.18 -1.38 5.25
CA GLU A 14 -4.90 -0.13 4.91
C GLU A 14 -4.73 0.23 3.42
N ILE A 15 -3.50 0.15 2.90
CA ILE A 15 -3.22 0.36 1.47
C ILE A 15 -3.97 -0.64 0.59
N ILE A 16 -3.91 -1.94 0.91
CA ILE A 16 -4.62 -2.97 0.16
C ILE A 16 -6.13 -2.72 0.19
N GLN A 17 -6.70 -2.42 1.36
CA GLN A 17 -8.14 -2.15 1.50
C GLN A 17 -8.60 -0.94 0.67
N ALA A 18 -7.80 0.12 0.61
CA ALA A 18 -8.10 1.28 -0.24
C ALA A 18 -8.18 0.90 -1.74
N LEU A 19 -7.29 -0.01 -2.19
CA LEU A 19 -7.19 -0.47 -3.57
C LEU A 19 -8.18 -1.61 -3.92
N VAL A 20 -8.65 -2.38 -2.94
CA VAL A 20 -9.61 -3.49 -3.12
C VAL A 20 -10.93 -3.03 -3.73
N SER A 21 -11.28 -1.74 -3.59
CA SER A 21 -12.45 -1.15 -4.26
C SER A 21 -12.39 -1.18 -5.80
N GLY A 22 -11.27 -1.64 -6.39
CA GLY A 22 -11.06 -1.68 -7.84
C GLY A 22 -10.69 -0.33 -8.44
N LYS A 23 -10.57 0.71 -7.61
CA LYS A 23 -10.13 2.04 -8.02
C LYS A 23 -8.63 2.05 -8.27
N GLN A 24 -8.24 2.62 -9.40
CA GLN A 24 -6.86 3.03 -9.62
C GLN A 24 -6.61 4.33 -8.86
N LEU A 25 -5.68 4.30 -7.91
CA LEU A 25 -5.32 5.46 -7.11
C LEU A 25 -3.86 5.82 -7.36
N THR A 26 -3.60 7.10 -7.62
CA THR A 26 -2.23 7.62 -7.58
C THR A 26 -1.72 7.61 -6.13
N PRO A 27 -0.39 7.63 -5.91
CA PRO A 27 0.16 7.75 -4.57
C PRO A 27 -0.39 8.95 -3.79
N SER A 28 -0.63 10.09 -4.45
CA SER A 28 -1.21 11.29 -3.84
C SER A 28 -2.65 11.06 -3.41
N GLN A 29 -3.50 10.47 -4.27
CA GLN A 29 -4.88 10.14 -3.92
C GLN A 29 -4.95 9.11 -2.79
N LEU A 30 -4.02 8.16 -2.76
CA LEU A 30 -3.91 7.20 -1.68
C LEU A 30 -3.51 7.89 -0.37
N SER A 31 -2.62 8.88 -0.42
CA SER A 31 -2.26 9.72 0.74
C SER A 31 -3.43 10.55 1.26
N GLU A 32 -4.31 11.03 0.39
CA GLU A 32 -5.55 11.73 0.79
C GLU A 32 -6.55 10.79 1.46
N CYS A 33 -6.64 9.54 0.97
CA CYS A 33 -7.50 8.51 1.57
C CYS A 33 -6.96 7.99 2.92
N LEU A 34 -5.64 8.08 3.13
CA LEU A 34 -4.93 7.57 4.31
C LEU A 34 -4.17 8.68 5.04
N PRO A 35 -4.83 9.76 5.51
CA PRO A 35 -4.16 10.98 6.00
C PRO A 35 -3.37 10.77 7.29
N ASN A 36 -3.62 9.68 8.03
CA ASN A 36 -2.90 9.34 9.26
C ASN A 36 -1.54 8.67 8.99
N ILE A 37 -1.23 8.33 7.74
CA ILE A 37 0.02 7.66 7.36
C ILE A 37 0.96 8.70 6.76
N PRO A 38 2.15 8.94 7.36
CA PRO A 38 3.12 9.87 6.80
C PRO A 38 3.53 9.48 5.38
N HIS A 39 3.69 10.47 4.49
CA HIS A 39 3.98 10.26 3.07
C HIS A 39 5.19 9.33 2.81
N ALA A 40 6.30 9.53 3.55
CA ALA A 40 7.47 8.67 3.43
C ALA A 40 7.21 7.21 3.86
N THR A 41 6.35 7.02 4.87
CA THR A 41 5.92 5.69 5.33
C THR A 41 5.02 5.03 4.29
N LEU A 42 4.06 5.77 3.73
CA LEU A 42 3.19 5.31 2.66
C LEU A 42 4.00 4.80 1.45
N TYR A 43 4.92 5.61 0.94
CA TYR A 43 5.76 5.25 -0.20
C TYR A 43 6.60 4.00 0.06
N ARG A 44 7.18 3.86 1.26
CA ARG A 44 7.95 2.67 1.64
C ARG A 44 7.08 1.41 1.57
N HIS A 45 5.83 1.48 2.03
CA HIS A 45 4.91 0.34 1.99
C HIS A 45 4.36 0.06 0.59
N ILE A 46 4.10 1.09 -0.22
CA ILE A 46 3.74 0.93 -1.65
C ILE A 46 4.85 0.17 -2.37
N ASN A 47 6.11 0.62 -2.27
CA ASN A 47 7.24 -0.04 -2.92
C ASN A 47 7.36 -1.50 -2.46
N TYR A 48 7.26 -1.75 -1.16
CA TYR A 48 7.31 -3.11 -0.62
C TYR A 48 6.18 -4.01 -1.16
N LEU A 49 4.95 -3.49 -1.28
CA LEU A 49 3.82 -4.25 -1.82
C LEU A 49 3.99 -4.51 -3.32
N HIS A 50 4.53 -3.55 -4.06
CA HIS A 50 4.86 -3.68 -5.47
C HIS A 50 5.94 -4.74 -5.71
N ASP A 51 7.03 -4.72 -4.93
CA ASP A 51 8.11 -5.71 -5.02
C ASP A 51 7.65 -7.14 -4.74
N LEU A 52 6.56 -7.28 -3.97
CA LEU A 52 5.91 -8.57 -3.70
C LEU A 52 4.84 -8.97 -4.72
N GLY A 53 4.54 -8.12 -5.71
CA GLY A 53 3.49 -8.34 -6.70
C GLY A 53 2.06 -8.23 -6.13
N MET A 54 1.90 -7.63 -4.95
CA MET A 54 0.58 -7.45 -4.31
C MET A 54 -0.20 -6.27 -4.89
N ILE A 55 0.50 -5.30 -5.44
CA ILE A 55 -0.07 -4.17 -6.18
C ILE A 55 0.75 -3.95 -7.46
N THR A 56 0.14 -3.32 -8.45
CA THR A 56 0.76 -3.00 -9.73
C THR A 56 0.68 -1.50 -9.99
N VAL A 57 1.71 -0.93 -10.58
CA VAL A 57 1.66 0.44 -11.11
C VAL A 57 1.20 0.37 -12.56
N GLN A 58 0.19 1.16 -12.92
CA GLN A 58 -0.21 1.35 -14.32
C GLN A 58 0.50 2.60 -14.85
N GLY A 59 1.05 2.48 -16.06
CA GLY A 59 1.67 3.59 -16.80
C GLY A 59 0.65 4.40 -17.58
#